data_AF-A0A661UV65-F1
#
_entry.id   AF-A0A661UV65-F1
#
_cell.length_a   1.000
_cell.length_b   1.000
_cell.length_c   1.000
_cell.angle_alpha   90.00
_cell.angle_beta   90.00
_cell.angle_gamma   90.00
#
_symmetry.space_group_name_H-M   'P 1'
#
loop_
_entity.id
_entity.type
_entity.pdbx_description
1 polymer ?
#
loop_
_entity_poly.entity_id
_entity_poly.type
_entity_poly.pdbx_seq_one_letter_code
_entity_poly.pdbx_strand_id
1 'polypeptide(L)'
;MVGLWKIFEKAGKPGWGAFIPIYNMILWLEIVRRPGWWIILIVIVPFANIICAIIVIFELAKSFGKGVGYGFGLLLLPLIFFPMLGFSDAEYTPIKREIVVQT
;
A
#
# COMPACT_ATOMS: atom_id res chain seq x y z
N MET A 1 -13.69 -2.91 -5.83
CA MET A 1 -12.58 -2.81 -6.80
C MET A 1 -12.32 -1.37 -7.28
N VAL A 2 -13.36 -0.54 -7.44
CA VAL A 2 -13.20 0.88 -7.85
C VAL A 2 -12.33 1.70 -6.87
N GLY A 3 -12.48 1.48 -5.56
CA GLY A 3 -11.69 2.21 -4.54
C GLY A 3 -10.18 1.96 -4.63
N LEU A 4 -9.75 0.71 -4.86
CA LEU A 4 -8.34 0.34 -5.04
C LEU A 4 -7.74 1.01 -6.27
N TRP A 5 -8.48 1.01 -7.38
CA TRP A 5 -8.07 1.67 -8.61
C TRP A 5 -7.81 3.17 -8.37
N LYS A 6 -8.71 3.87 -7.66
CA LYS A 6 -8.50 5.30 -7.36
C LYS A 6 -7.31 5.57 -6.45
N ILE A 7 -7.00 4.68 -5.51
CA ILE A 7 -5.77 4.79 -4.70
C ILE A 7 -4.53 4.67 -5.58
N PHE A 8 -4.50 3.69 -6.50
CA PHE A 8 -3.39 3.54 -7.43
C PHE A 8 -3.21 4.77 -8.32
N GLU A 9 -4.30 5.29 -8.90
CA GLU A 9 -4.26 6.49 -9.73
C GLU A 9 -3.76 7.72 -8.95
N LYS A 10 -4.22 7.90 -7.70
CA LYS A 10 -3.72 8.97 -6.83
C LYS A 10 -2.23 8.85 -6.50
N ALA A 11 -1.73 7.63 -6.40
CA ALA A 11 -0.32 7.37 -6.22
C ALA A 11 0.50 7.41 -7.53
N GLY A 12 -0.12 7.78 -8.67
CA GLY A 12 0.53 7.85 -9.97
C GLY A 12 0.83 6.48 -10.59
N LYS A 13 0.10 5.44 -10.19
CA LYS A 13 0.30 4.05 -10.62
C LYS A 13 -0.89 3.53 -11.44
N PRO A 14 -0.66 2.58 -12.36
CA PRO A 14 -1.72 2.01 -13.19
C PRO A 14 -2.68 1.15 -12.35
N GLY A 15 -3.95 1.56 -12.27
CA GLY A 15 -4.95 0.84 -11.47
C GLY A 15 -5.36 -0.53 -12.02
N TRP A 16 -5.16 -0.80 -13.32
CA TRP A 16 -5.32 -2.15 -13.89
C TRP A 16 -4.31 -3.15 -13.31
N GLY A 17 -3.20 -2.66 -12.74
CA GLY A 17 -2.21 -3.54 -12.15
C GLY A 17 -2.69 -4.29 -10.91
N ALA A 18 -3.84 -3.89 -10.34
CA ALA A 18 -4.50 -4.60 -9.26
C ALA A 18 -4.98 -6.02 -9.66
N PHE A 19 -5.22 -6.26 -10.96
CA PHE A 19 -5.73 -7.55 -11.46
C PHE A 19 -4.67 -8.63 -11.58
N ILE A 20 -3.39 -8.26 -11.64
CA ILE A 20 -2.28 -9.20 -11.79
C ILE A 20 -1.63 -9.39 -10.42
N PRO A 21 -1.66 -10.60 -9.83
CA PRO A 21 -1.23 -10.81 -8.44
C PRO A 21 0.19 -10.34 -8.14
N ILE A 22 1.14 -10.67 -9.01
CA ILE A 22 2.56 -10.30 -8.85
C ILE A 22 2.74 -8.79 -9.03
N TYR A 23 2.13 -8.21 -10.06
CA TYR A 23 2.27 -6.79 -10.36
C TYR A 23 1.58 -5.91 -9.30
N ASN A 24 0.44 -6.34 -8.77
CA ASN A 24 -0.25 -5.69 -7.66
C ASN A 24 0.67 -5.56 -6.43
N MET A 25 1.39 -6.63 -6.08
CA MET A 25 2.39 -6.57 -4.99
C MET A 25 3.53 -5.58 -5.27
N ILE A 26 4.04 -5.57 -6.51
CA ILE A 26 5.08 -4.60 -6.91
C ILE A 26 4.57 -3.17 -6.77
N LEU A 27 3.35 -2.88 -7.27
CA LEU A 27 2.74 -1.56 -7.17
C LEU A 27 2.57 -1.12 -5.72
N TRP A 28 2.09 -1.98 -4.83
CA TRP A 28 1.99 -1.66 -3.41
C TRP A 28 3.35 -1.31 -2.79
N LEU A 29 4.39 -2.10 -3.10
CA LEU A 29 5.74 -1.83 -2.62
C LEU A 29 6.26 -0.49 -3.15
N GLU A 30 5.98 -0.15 -4.41
CA GLU A 30 6.37 1.14 -5.01
C GLU A 30 5.63 2.32 -4.37
N ILE A 31 4.33 2.21 -4.12
CA ILE A 31 3.50 3.23 -3.44
C ILE A 31 4.00 3.45 -2.01
N VAL A 32 4.48 2.39 -1.38
CA VAL A 32 4.97 2.46 -0.01
C VAL A 32 6.48 2.75 0.04
N ARG A 33 7.14 2.87 -1.13
CA ARG A 33 8.59 3.03 -1.33
C ARG A 33 9.41 1.97 -0.56
N ARG A 34 8.94 0.72 -0.53
CA ARG A 34 9.65 -0.44 0.02
C ARG A 34 10.62 -1.01 -1.02
N PRO A 35 11.76 -1.58 -0.60
CA PRO A 35 12.70 -2.21 -1.52
C PRO A 35 12.09 -3.46 -2.17
N GLY A 36 12.35 -3.67 -3.47
CA GLY A 36 11.82 -4.80 -4.26
C GLY A 36 12.22 -6.19 -3.72
N TRP A 37 13.27 -6.28 -2.89
CA TRP A 37 13.65 -7.51 -2.18
C TRP A 37 12.55 -8.09 -1.28
N TRP A 38 11.55 -7.29 -0.89
CA TRP A 38 10.38 -7.80 -0.17
C TRP A 38 9.57 -8.83 -0.96
N ILE A 39 9.62 -8.79 -2.30
CA ILE A 39 8.95 -9.77 -3.15
C ILE A 39 9.52 -11.18 -2.90
N ILE A 40 10.83 -11.30 -2.75
CA ILE A 40 11.49 -12.57 -2.43
C ILE A 40 11.05 -13.10 -1.07
N LEU A 41 10.93 -12.23 -0.06
CA LEU A 41 10.38 -12.61 1.25
C LEU A 41 8.94 -13.13 1.15
N ILE A 42 8.08 -12.46 0.36
CA ILE A 42 6.68 -12.86 0.20
C ILE A 42 6.56 -14.20 -0.57
N VAL A 43 7.39 -14.43 -1.57
CA VAL A 43 7.37 -15.65 -2.40
C VAL A 43 7.91 -16.86 -1.64
N ILE A 44 8.95 -16.69 -0.81
CA ILE A 44 9.57 -17.79 -0.05
C ILE A 44 8.79 -18.11 1.22
N VAL A 45 8.22 -17.09 1.88
CA VAL A 45 7.56 -17.25 3.18
C VAL A 45 6.05 -17.04 3.02
N PRO A 46 5.23 -18.11 2.99
CA PRO A 46 3.78 -17.99 2.73
C PRO A 46 3.03 -17.12 3.75
N PHE A 47 3.53 -16.98 4.98
CA PHE A 47 2.95 -16.10 6.02
C PHE A 47 3.40 -14.64 5.92
N ALA A 48 4.49 -14.34 5.19
CA ALA A 48 4.98 -12.98 5.06
C ALA A 48 3.99 -12.08 4.29
N ASN A 49 3.11 -12.66 3.46
CA ASN A 49 2.11 -11.91 2.71
C ASN A 49 1.15 -11.14 3.63
N ILE A 50 0.70 -11.75 4.73
CA ILE A 50 -0.20 -11.11 5.71
C ILE A 50 0.52 -9.97 6.43
N ILE A 51 1.75 -10.22 6.90
CA ILE A 51 2.56 -9.21 7.59
C ILE A 51 2.85 -8.03 6.65
N CYS A 52 3.19 -8.30 5.39
CA CYS A 52 3.41 -7.27 4.39
C CYS A 52 2.15 -6.47 4.11
N ALA A 53 0.99 -7.12 3.98
CA ALA A 53 -0.28 -6.44 3.77
C ALA A 53 -0.61 -5.48 4.92
N ILE A 54 -0.42 -5.91 6.17
CA ILE A 54 -0.62 -5.06 7.36
C ILE A 54 0.31 -3.84 7.30
N ILE A 55 1.60 -4.06 7.06
CA ILE A 55 2.59 -2.97 6.99
C ILE A 55 2.26 -2.00 5.86
N VAL A 56 1.92 -2.50 4.68
CA VAL A 56 1.50 -1.70 3.52
C VAL A 56 0.27 -0.88 3.86
N ILE A 57 -0.73 -1.43 4.55
CA ILE A 57 -1.95 -0.69 4.94
C ILE A 57 -1.62 0.47 5.89
N PHE A 58 -0.80 0.24 6.90
CA PHE A 58 -0.42 1.29 7.86
C PHE A 58 0.45 2.37 7.21
N GLU A 59 1.35 1.98 6.31
CA GLU A 59 2.16 2.94 5.57
C GLU A 59 1.35 3.68 4.51
N LEU A 60 0.39 3.02 3.87
CA LEU A 60 -0.56 3.68 3.00
C LEU A 60 -1.34 4.75 3.77
N ALA A 61 -1.90 4.40 4.94
CA ALA A 61 -2.58 5.37 5.79
C ALA A 61 -1.68 6.57 6.10
N LYS A 62 -0.41 6.33 6.47
CA LYS A 62 0.58 7.39 6.71
C LYS A 62 0.90 8.23 5.47
N SER A 63 1.06 7.61 4.29
CA SER A 63 1.31 8.32 3.02
C SER A 63 0.15 9.24 2.66
N PHE A 64 -1.08 8.89 3.03
CA PHE A 64 -2.25 9.73 2.84
C PHE A 64 -2.53 10.67 4.04
N GLY A 65 -1.56 10.84 4.94
CA GLY A 65 -1.67 11.73 6.10
C GLY A 65 -2.68 11.28 7.17
N LYS A 66 -3.11 10.01 7.15
CA LYS A 66 -4.07 9.44 8.11
C LYS A 66 -3.34 8.78 9.28
N GLY A 67 -3.90 8.92 10.48
CA GLY A 67 -3.33 8.37 11.72
C GLY A 67 -3.47 6.84 11.84
N VAL A 68 -2.85 6.29 12.88
CA VAL A 68 -2.81 4.83 13.16
C VAL A 68 -4.22 4.24 13.33
N GLY A 69 -5.17 4.99 13.91
CA GLY A 69 -6.57 4.56 14.04
C GLY A 69 -7.26 4.33 12.68
N TYR A 70 -6.92 5.12 11.67
CA TYR A 70 -7.42 4.91 10.30
C TYR A 70 -6.79 3.66 9.67
N GLY A 71 -5.52 3.35 9.99
CA GLY A 71 -4.86 2.11 9.60
C GLY A 71 -5.56 0.87 10.18
N PHE A 72 -5.95 0.91 11.46
CA PHE A 72 -6.80 -0.14 12.05
C PHE A 72 -8.19 -0.21 11.40
N GLY A 73 -8.77 0.93 11.04
CA GLY A 73 -10.01 0.99 10.27
C GLY A 73 -9.89 0.32 8.89
N LEU A 74 -8.78 0.54 8.18
CA LEU A 74 -8.45 -0.16 6.94
C LEU A 74 -8.26 -1.67 7.14
N LEU A 75 -7.74 -2.09 8.29
CA LEU A 75 -7.49 -3.51 8.59
C LEU A 75 -8.79 -4.25 8.98
N LEU A 76 -9.62 -3.65 9.84
CA LEU A 76 -10.88 -4.24 10.32
C LEU A 76 -12.03 -4.08 9.32
N LEU A 77 -12.12 -2.94 8.63
CA LEU A 77 -13.18 -2.61 7.67
C LEU A 77 -12.60 -2.12 6.31
N PRO A 78 -11.79 -2.95 5.63
CA PRO A 78 -11.18 -2.59 4.34
C PRO A 78 -12.22 -2.19 3.29
N LEU A 79 -13.37 -2.86 3.26
CA LEU A 79 -14.46 -2.60 2.31
C LEU A 79 -14.96 -1.16 2.31
N ILE A 80 -14.90 -0.47 3.46
CA ILE A 80 -15.38 0.91 3.62
C ILE A 80 -14.22 1.89 3.53
N PHE A 81 -13.12 1.61 4.26
CA PHE A 81 -12.01 2.55 4.39
C PHE A 81 -11.14 2.67 3.12
N PHE A 82 -11.02 1.61 2.30
CA PHE A 82 -10.31 1.69 1.02
C PHE A 82 -11.00 2.64 0.03
N PRO A 83 -12.30 2.48 -0.32
CA PRO A 83 -12.96 3.44 -1.19
C PRO A 83 -13.03 4.83 -0.55
N MET A 84 -13.21 4.94 0.76
CA MET A 84 -13.13 6.24 1.43
C MET A 84 -11.77 6.92 1.23
N LEU A 85 -10.65 6.20 1.31
CA LEU A 85 -9.32 6.74 1.02
C LEU A 85 -9.16 7.10 -0.47
N GLY A 86 -9.66 6.23 -1.35
CA GLY A 86 -9.63 6.43 -2.81
C GLY A 86 -10.43 7.64 -3.28
N PHE A 87 -11.57 7.95 -2.65
CA PHE A 87 -12.46 9.05 -3.04
C PHE A 87 -12.38 10.29 -2.13
N SER A 88 -11.69 10.23 -0.99
CA SER A 88 -11.47 11.39 -0.10
C SER A 88 -10.56 12.43 -0.76
N ASP A 89 -10.56 13.69 -0.32
CA ASP A 89 -9.57 14.71 -0.75
C ASP A 89 -8.14 14.47 -0.23
N ALA A 90 -7.86 13.29 0.35
CA ALA A 90 -6.54 12.94 0.82
C ALA A 90 -5.55 12.86 -0.36
N GLU A 91 -4.54 13.73 -0.32
CA GLU A 91 -3.40 13.72 -1.24
C GLU A 91 -2.40 12.64 -0.84
N TYR A 92 -1.89 11.94 -1.85
CA TYR A 92 -0.84 10.95 -1.65
C TYR A 92 0.51 11.67 -1.51
N THR A 93 1.07 11.62 -0.31
CA THR A 93 2.44 12.06 -0.04
C THR A 93 3.32 10.83 0.16
N PRO A 94 4.30 10.57 -0.71
CA PRO A 94 5.19 9.43 -0.52
C PRO A 94 5.97 9.60 0.79
N ILE A 95 5.93 8.58 1.66
CA ILE A 95 6.74 8.58 2.88
C ILE A 95 8.20 8.73 2.49
N LYS A 96 8.83 9.80 2.96
CA LYS A 96 10.26 10.04 2.79
C LYS A 96 11.01 9.07 3.68
N ARG A 97 11.31 7.89 3.17
CA ARG A 97 12.26 6.98 3.80
C ARG A 97 13.66 7.32 3.32
N GLU A 98 14.49 7.73 4.26
CA GLU A 98 15.94 7.60 4.12
C GLU A 98 16.20 6.11 3.94
N ILE A 99 16.57 5.75 2.71
CA ILE A 99 16.94 4.39 2.38
C ILE A 99 18.16 4.10 3.26
N VAL A 100 18.01 3.22 4.25
CA VAL A 100 19.13 2.62 4.98
C VAL A 100 19.83 1.69 3.99
N VAL A 101 20.51 2.29 3.02
CA VAL A 101 21.60 1.70 2.26
C VAL A 101 22.73 2.69 2.47
N GLN A 102 23.24 2.72 3.71
CA GLN A 102 24.64 3.07 3.91
C GLN A 102 25.45 1.89 3.39
N THR A 103 25.71 1.89 2.09
CA THR A 103 26.82 1.18 1.46
C THR A 103 27.28 2.00 0.28
#